data_AF-A0A2G0E6Y0-F1
#
_entry.id   AF-A0A2G0E6Y0-F1
#
_cell.length_a   1.000
_cell.length_b   1.000
_cell.length_c   1.000
_cell.angle_alpha   90.00
_cell.angle_beta   90.00
_cell.angle_gamma   90.00
#
_symmetry.space_group_name_H-M   'P 1'
#
loop_
_entity.id
_entity.type
_entity.pdbx_description
1 polymer ?
#
loop_
_entity_poly.entity_id
_entity_poly.type
_entity_poly.pdbx_seq_one_letter_code
_entity_poly.pdbx_strand_id
1 'polypeptide(L)'
;IGQTYTITLKGTKPASQTFVAYNYWNVNFGDLKPVEGLTDVWSLTFTPTKLEPGLPKELRIFQSPKETAGACQIDWLKIEKGNTRTPNISQFKYFGEGLKDSNDPNDYSWDITPEYAEKSLNNTVSLTEPQTVLGLKNFSDGIQISGDHVVGENEHTIYKLDKSNSNSFIDGYATFIKHGKIVIVNGTVKFKKAYAFGVPLDD
;
A
#
# COMPACT_ATOMS: atom_id res chain seq x y z
N ILE A 1 -17.99 30.11 -16.08
CA ILE A 1 -18.66 30.17 -17.41
C ILE A 1 -17.97 29.19 -18.35
N GLY A 2 -18.72 28.52 -19.24
CA GLY A 2 -18.19 27.66 -20.30
C GLY A 2 -17.60 26.31 -19.86
N GLN A 3 -17.65 26.01 -18.56
CA GLN A 3 -17.26 24.73 -17.99
C GLN A 3 -18.52 23.94 -17.65
N THR A 4 -18.46 22.62 -17.83
CA THR A 4 -19.57 21.72 -17.50
C THR A 4 -19.47 21.30 -16.04
N TYR A 5 -20.61 21.31 -15.35
CA TYR A 5 -20.74 20.86 -13.97
C TYR A 5 -21.88 19.86 -13.85
N THR A 6 -21.78 18.99 -12.86
CA THR A 6 -22.84 18.05 -12.49
C THR A 6 -23.18 18.25 -11.02
N ILE A 7 -24.45 18.56 -10.74
CA ILE A 7 -25.03 18.56 -9.40
C ILE A 7 -25.70 17.21 -9.19
N THR A 8 -25.49 16.61 -8.04
CA THR A 8 -26.27 15.46 -7.58
C THR A 8 -26.70 15.71 -6.14
N LEU A 9 -27.95 15.42 -5.81
CA LEU A 9 -28.44 15.53 -4.44
C LEU A 9 -29.32 14.35 -4.08
N LYS A 10 -29.33 14.02 -2.78
CA LYS A 10 -30.33 13.15 -2.16
C LYS A 10 -31.19 13.97 -1.22
N GLY A 11 -32.48 13.64 -1.17
CA GLY A 11 -33.46 14.42 -0.43
C GLY A 11 -34.87 13.89 -0.66
N THR A 12 -35.90 14.62 -0.23
CA THR A 12 -37.30 14.30 -0.53
C THR A 12 -38.05 15.58 -0.87
N LYS A 13 -39.09 15.45 -1.69
CA LYS A 13 -39.98 16.56 -2.09
C LYS A 13 -41.36 15.98 -2.42
N PRO A 14 -42.43 16.80 -2.43
CA PRO A 14 -43.72 16.37 -2.95
C PRO A 14 -43.61 15.88 -4.40
N ALA A 15 -44.45 14.91 -4.77
CA ALA A 15 -44.42 14.33 -6.12
C ALA A 15 -44.71 15.35 -7.23
N SER A 16 -45.48 16.40 -6.92
CA SER A 16 -45.78 17.51 -7.83
C SER A 16 -44.62 18.49 -8.04
N GLN A 17 -43.55 18.39 -7.25
CA GLN A 17 -42.44 19.33 -7.26
C GLN A 17 -41.24 18.79 -8.04
N THR A 18 -40.36 19.68 -8.51
CA THR A 18 -39.06 19.36 -9.11
C THR A 18 -37.98 20.17 -8.44
N PHE A 19 -36.78 19.59 -8.25
CA PHE A 19 -35.61 20.36 -7.85
C PHE A 19 -35.04 21.08 -9.07
N VAL A 20 -34.84 22.40 -8.97
CA VAL A 20 -34.34 23.21 -10.08
C VAL A 20 -33.15 24.04 -9.62
N ALA A 21 -32.08 24.04 -10.42
CA ALA A 21 -30.87 24.80 -10.12
C ALA A 21 -30.90 26.18 -10.79
N TYR A 22 -30.53 27.20 -10.03
CA TYR A 22 -30.44 28.58 -10.49
C TYR A 22 -29.14 29.24 -10.01
N ASN A 23 -28.65 30.21 -10.78
CA ASN A 23 -27.84 31.27 -10.20
C ASN A 23 -28.73 32.45 -9.85
N TYR A 24 -28.64 32.88 -8.59
CA TYR A 24 -29.52 33.86 -7.97
C TYR A 24 -31.02 33.48 -8.08
N TRP A 25 -31.82 34.13 -8.94
CA TRP A 25 -33.24 33.76 -9.17
C TRP A 25 -33.61 33.73 -10.66
N ASN A 26 -32.75 34.26 -11.52
CA ASN A 26 -33.08 34.65 -12.89
C ASN A 26 -32.30 33.86 -13.95
N VAL A 27 -31.19 33.23 -13.58
CA VAL A 27 -30.43 32.36 -14.47
C VAL A 27 -30.74 30.90 -14.13
N ASN A 28 -31.68 30.31 -14.87
CA ASN A 28 -32.03 28.90 -14.73
C ASN A 28 -30.93 28.03 -15.35
N PHE A 29 -30.41 27.07 -14.57
CA PHE A 29 -29.47 26.04 -15.04
C PHE A 29 -30.16 24.75 -15.47
N GLY A 30 -31.37 24.49 -15.00
CA GLY A 30 -32.21 23.37 -15.40
C GLY A 30 -32.81 22.60 -14.23
N ASP A 31 -33.65 21.64 -14.60
CA ASP A 31 -34.31 20.72 -13.66
C ASP A 31 -33.42 19.52 -13.37
N LEU A 32 -33.29 19.16 -12.10
CA LEU A 32 -32.67 17.90 -11.72
C LEU A 32 -33.63 16.75 -12.04
N LYS A 33 -33.09 15.71 -12.67
CA LYS A 33 -33.83 14.49 -13.07
C LYS A 33 -33.50 13.33 -12.12
N PRO A 34 -34.44 12.38 -11.92
CA PRO A 34 -34.18 11.19 -11.12
C PRO A 34 -32.97 10.43 -11.67
N VAL A 35 -32.12 9.91 -10.78
CA VAL A 35 -31.01 9.04 -11.16
C VAL A 35 -31.51 7.60 -11.20
N GLU A 36 -31.34 6.94 -12.34
CA GLU A 36 -31.76 5.55 -12.52
C GLU A 36 -31.12 4.63 -11.46
N GLY A 37 -31.93 3.75 -10.88
CA GLY A 37 -31.50 2.79 -9.86
C GLY A 37 -31.27 3.39 -8.46
N LEU A 38 -31.43 4.71 -8.26
CA LEU A 38 -31.26 5.35 -6.95
C LEU A 38 -32.56 6.03 -6.51
N THR A 39 -33.11 5.54 -5.39
CA THR A 39 -34.28 6.16 -4.76
C THR A 39 -33.89 7.51 -4.17
N ASP A 40 -34.74 8.52 -4.40
CA ASP A 40 -34.58 9.85 -3.81
C ASP A 40 -33.27 10.56 -4.18
N VAL A 41 -32.71 10.25 -5.35
CA VAL A 41 -31.51 10.91 -5.87
C VAL A 41 -31.82 11.60 -7.19
N TRP A 42 -31.43 12.87 -7.31
CA TRP A 42 -31.60 13.67 -8.52
C TRP A 42 -30.29 14.28 -8.99
N SER A 43 -30.15 14.45 -10.29
CA SER A 43 -28.95 14.99 -10.92
C SER A 43 -29.26 15.98 -12.05
N LEU A 44 -28.37 16.95 -12.23
CA LEU A 44 -28.37 17.90 -13.34
C LEU A 44 -26.95 18.12 -13.82
N THR A 45 -26.73 17.97 -15.12
CA THR A 45 -25.49 18.41 -15.78
C THR A 45 -25.77 19.67 -16.60
N PHE A 46 -24.98 20.72 -16.37
CA PHE A 46 -25.21 22.04 -16.96
C PHE A 46 -23.89 22.76 -17.25
N THR A 47 -23.94 23.68 -18.23
CA THR A 47 -22.80 24.52 -18.63
C THR A 47 -23.23 25.99 -18.59
N PRO A 48 -22.89 26.74 -17.51
CA PRO A 48 -23.28 28.14 -17.40
C PRO A 48 -22.71 28.97 -18.54
N THR A 49 -23.60 29.56 -19.35
CA THR A 49 -23.25 30.52 -20.41
C THR A 49 -23.36 31.97 -19.94
N LYS A 50 -24.12 32.22 -18.87
CA LYS A 50 -24.26 33.51 -18.19
C LYS A 50 -24.41 33.30 -16.68
N LEU A 51 -24.17 34.36 -15.92
CA LEU A 51 -24.41 34.47 -14.48
C LEU A 51 -24.98 35.86 -14.19
N GLU A 52 -25.69 35.98 -13.08
CA GLU A 52 -26.15 37.24 -12.51
C GLU A 52 -24.93 38.09 -12.11
N PRO A 53 -24.71 39.27 -12.72
CA PRO A 53 -23.51 40.06 -12.49
C PRO A 53 -23.31 40.50 -11.04
N GLY A 54 -24.40 40.78 -10.32
CA GLY A 54 -24.34 41.19 -8.91
C GLY A 54 -24.04 40.03 -7.96
N LEU A 55 -24.39 38.79 -8.32
CA LEU A 55 -24.31 37.62 -7.45
C LEU A 55 -23.81 36.37 -8.22
N PRO A 56 -22.63 36.42 -8.86
CA PRO A 56 -22.17 35.36 -9.75
C PRO A 56 -21.75 34.08 -9.02
N LYS A 57 -21.54 34.15 -7.70
CA LYS A 57 -21.11 33.01 -6.86
C LYS A 57 -22.28 32.26 -6.23
N GLU A 58 -23.51 32.76 -6.38
CA GLU A 58 -24.66 32.21 -5.68
C GLU A 58 -25.35 31.11 -6.48
N LEU A 59 -25.22 29.86 -6.04
CA LEU A 59 -26.00 28.72 -6.55
C LEU A 59 -27.18 28.46 -5.61
N ARG A 60 -28.37 28.28 -6.16
CA ARG A 60 -29.58 27.95 -5.42
C ARG A 60 -30.31 26.78 -6.03
N ILE A 61 -30.88 25.95 -5.17
CA ILE A 61 -31.75 24.83 -5.54
C ILE A 61 -33.14 25.11 -4.97
N PHE A 62 -34.17 25.07 -5.83
CA PHE A 62 -35.56 25.32 -5.45
C PHE A 62 -36.46 24.15 -5.74
N GLN A 63 -37.58 24.09 -5.03
CA GLN A 63 -38.75 23.35 -5.47
C GLN A 63 -39.53 24.19 -6.48
N SER A 64 -39.91 23.58 -7.59
CA SER A 64 -40.77 24.18 -8.63
C SER A 64 -41.95 23.26 -8.96
N PRO A 65 -43.18 23.79 -9.11
CA PRO A 65 -43.58 25.21 -9.01
C PRO A 65 -43.73 25.71 -7.56
N LYS A 66 -43.36 26.97 -7.30
CA LYS A 66 -43.34 27.62 -5.97
C LYS A 66 -44.67 27.51 -5.22
N GLU A 67 -45.77 27.58 -5.95
CA GLU A 67 -47.15 27.70 -5.49
C GLU A 67 -47.63 26.42 -4.81
N THR A 68 -47.01 25.28 -5.15
CA THR A 68 -47.29 23.97 -4.52
C THR A 68 -46.06 23.39 -3.84
N ALA A 69 -45.09 24.26 -3.51
CA ALA A 69 -43.96 23.88 -2.67
C ALA A 69 -44.48 23.37 -1.33
N GLY A 70 -43.78 22.37 -0.79
CA GLY A 70 -44.19 21.68 0.43
C GLY A 70 -42.98 21.06 1.13
N ALA A 71 -43.23 20.19 2.10
CA ALA A 71 -42.17 19.59 2.92
C ALA A 71 -41.02 19.03 2.04
N CYS A 72 -39.80 19.48 2.33
CA CYS A 72 -38.60 19.17 1.58
C CYS A 72 -37.46 18.91 2.55
N GLN A 73 -36.68 17.88 2.26
CA GLN A 73 -35.44 17.59 2.97
C GLN A 73 -34.33 17.37 1.95
N ILE A 74 -33.13 17.86 2.24
CA ILE A 74 -31.93 17.52 1.48
C ILE A 74 -30.99 16.84 2.46
N ASP A 75 -30.70 15.57 2.20
CA ASP A 75 -29.78 14.77 3.01
C ASP A 75 -28.33 15.14 2.68
N TRP A 76 -28.03 15.25 1.39
CA TRP A 76 -26.73 15.68 0.89
C TRP A 76 -26.84 16.28 -0.50
N LEU A 77 -25.87 17.13 -0.82
CA LEU A 77 -25.67 17.70 -2.16
C LEU A 77 -24.19 17.65 -2.50
N LYS A 78 -23.89 17.28 -3.74
CA LYS A 78 -22.56 17.28 -4.32
C LYS A 78 -22.58 18.06 -5.64
N ILE A 79 -21.54 18.87 -5.87
CA ILE A 79 -21.28 19.54 -7.14
C ILE A 79 -19.89 19.18 -7.63
N GLU A 80 -19.80 18.80 -8.90
CA GLU A 80 -18.57 18.32 -9.52
C GLU A 80 -18.33 19.07 -10.83
N LYS A 81 -17.08 19.39 -11.13
CA LYS A 81 -16.70 19.83 -12.49
C LYS A 81 -16.62 18.59 -13.38
N GLY A 82 -17.37 18.58 -14.48
CA GLY A 82 -17.47 17.45 -15.40
C GLY A 82 -18.92 17.13 -15.78
N ASN A 83 -19.06 16.27 -16.80
CA ASN A 83 -20.36 15.84 -17.34
C ASN A 83 -20.85 14.50 -16.74
N THR A 84 -20.08 13.91 -15.82
CA THR A 84 -20.35 12.60 -15.24
C THR A 84 -20.42 12.73 -13.73
N ARG A 85 -21.55 12.32 -13.14
CA ARG A 85 -21.68 12.13 -11.70
C ARG A 85 -20.74 11.01 -11.26
N THR A 86 -19.94 11.23 -10.23
CA THR A 86 -19.22 10.14 -9.56
C THR A 86 -20.06 9.56 -8.41
N PRO A 87 -19.81 8.33 -7.95
CA PRO A 87 -20.36 7.84 -6.69
C PRO A 87 -20.09 8.78 -5.51
N ASN A 88 -20.84 8.65 -4.42
CA ASN A 88 -20.47 9.35 -3.20
C ASN A 88 -19.10 8.87 -2.74
N ILE A 89 -18.29 9.80 -2.22
CA ILE A 89 -16.99 9.47 -1.64
C ILE A 89 -17.28 8.69 -0.36
N SER A 90 -17.25 7.36 -0.44
CA SER A 90 -17.46 6.48 0.71
C SER A 90 -16.24 6.40 1.62
N GLN A 91 -15.07 6.75 1.08
CA GLN A 91 -13.78 6.70 1.77
C GLN A 91 -12.96 7.91 1.33
N PHE A 92 -12.56 8.75 2.28
CA PHE A 92 -11.66 9.86 2.00
C PHE A 92 -10.25 9.29 1.82
N LYS A 93 -9.55 9.66 0.74
CA LYS A 93 -8.16 9.24 0.53
C LYS A 93 -7.22 9.82 1.60
N TYR A 94 -7.61 10.96 2.18
CA TYR A 94 -6.85 11.70 3.17
C TYR A 94 -7.73 11.98 4.38
N PHE A 95 -7.24 11.66 5.56
CA PHE A 95 -7.84 12.07 6.82
C PHE A 95 -6.90 13.08 7.47
N GLY A 96 -7.45 14.21 7.90
CA GLY A 96 -6.70 15.21 8.65
C GLY A 96 -6.90 14.96 10.15
N GLU A 97 -5.85 14.58 10.87
CA GLU A 97 -5.88 14.64 12.34
C GLU A 97 -5.58 16.08 12.77
N GLY A 98 -6.55 16.69 13.48
CA GLY A 98 -6.41 18.01 14.04
C GLY A 98 -5.41 17.98 15.20
N LEU A 99 -4.16 18.34 14.93
CA LEU A 99 -3.13 18.47 15.97
C LEU A 99 -3.34 19.70 16.87
N LYS A 100 -4.20 20.63 16.42
CA LYS A 100 -4.58 21.89 17.09
C LYS A 100 -6.04 22.22 16.81
N ASP A 101 -6.66 23.00 17.69
CA ASP A 101 -7.99 23.61 17.45
C ASP A 101 -7.84 24.77 16.45
N SER A 102 -7.89 24.48 15.14
CA SER A 102 -7.67 25.43 14.05
C SER A 102 -8.55 25.10 12.84
N ASN A 103 -8.97 26.13 12.11
CA ASN A 103 -9.68 26.01 10.84
C ASN A 103 -8.75 26.17 9.62
N ASP A 104 -7.44 26.36 9.84
CA ASP A 104 -6.45 26.44 8.76
C ASP A 104 -6.05 25.02 8.31
N PRO A 105 -6.24 24.65 7.03
CA PRO A 105 -5.89 23.32 6.53
C PRO A 105 -4.39 22.97 6.61
N ASN A 106 -3.50 23.95 6.85
CA ASN A 106 -2.08 23.73 7.08
C ASN A 106 -1.74 23.28 8.52
N ASP A 107 -2.68 23.42 9.46
CA ASP A 107 -2.52 22.96 10.85
C ASP A 107 -2.93 21.48 11.05
N TYR A 108 -3.39 20.82 9.98
CA TYR A 108 -3.81 19.40 10.01
C TYR A 108 -2.68 18.48 9.53
N SER A 109 -2.48 17.37 10.23
CA SER A 109 -1.65 16.27 9.71
C SER A 109 -2.48 15.45 8.75
N TRP A 110 -2.09 15.40 7.48
CA TRP A 110 -2.81 14.66 6.45
C TRP A 110 -2.25 13.25 6.32
N ASP A 111 -2.95 12.26 6.87
CA ASP A 111 -2.61 10.85 6.75
C ASP A 111 -3.39 10.18 5.62
N ILE A 112 -2.73 9.26 4.92
CA ILE A 112 -3.34 8.38 3.92
C ILE A 112 -3.72 7.08 4.62
N THR A 113 -4.98 6.68 4.50
CA THR A 113 -5.44 5.34 4.94
C THR A 113 -4.55 4.25 4.32
N PRO A 114 -4.00 3.31 5.11
CA PRO A 114 -3.03 2.32 4.63
C PRO A 114 -3.47 1.51 3.40
N GLU A 115 -4.77 1.30 3.23
CA GLU A 115 -5.37 0.61 2.06
C GLU A 115 -5.21 1.40 0.74
N TYR A 116 -5.04 2.72 0.83
CA TYR A 116 -4.83 3.64 -0.30
C TYR A 116 -3.44 4.25 -0.37
N ALA A 117 -2.57 3.93 0.59
CA ALA A 117 -1.15 4.13 0.39
C ALA A 117 -0.80 3.29 -0.83
N GLU A 118 -0.27 3.93 -1.89
CA GLU A 118 0.35 3.15 -2.95
C GLU A 118 1.32 2.23 -2.23
N LYS A 119 1.12 0.92 -2.39
CA LYS A 119 2.13 -0.07 -2.04
C LYS A 119 3.30 0.34 -2.89
N SER A 120 4.15 1.19 -2.32
CA SER A 120 5.20 1.83 -3.07
C SER A 120 5.94 0.68 -3.73
N LEU A 121 6.27 0.83 -5.00
CA LEU A 121 7.25 -0.03 -5.65
C LEU A 121 8.59 0.21 -4.95
N ASN A 122 8.68 -0.21 -3.70
CA ASN A 122 9.87 -0.28 -2.93
C ASN A 122 10.64 -1.42 -3.58
N ASN A 123 11.51 -1.07 -4.52
CA ASN A 123 12.62 -1.92 -4.94
C ASN A 123 13.65 -2.09 -3.81
N THR A 124 13.23 -1.89 -2.55
CA THR A 124 14.03 -1.94 -1.34
C THR A 124 13.47 -3.02 -0.43
N VAL A 125 14.36 -3.64 0.33
CA VAL A 125 14.03 -4.66 1.33
C VAL A 125 13.98 -3.95 2.67
N SER A 126 12.88 -4.06 3.41
CA SER A 126 12.73 -3.53 4.78
C SER A 126 13.81 -4.07 5.72
N LEU A 127 14.28 -3.24 6.65
CA LEU A 127 15.26 -3.62 7.67
C LEU A 127 14.60 -4.19 8.94
N THR A 128 13.31 -3.92 9.16
CA THR A 128 12.62 -4.20 10.44
C THR A 128 11.37 -5.05 10.30
N GLU A 129 10.77 -5.11 9.12
CA GLU A 129 9.50 -5.79 8.90
C GLU A 129 9.68 -7.11 8.13
N PRO A 130 8.92 -8.16 8.49
CA PRO A 130 8.87 -9.38 7.71
C PRO A 130 8.39 -9.12 6.27
N GLN A 131 9.06 -9.71 5.28
CA GLN A 131 8.69 -9.55 3.87
C GLN A 131 9.10 -10.76 3.01
N THR A 132 8.52 -10.85 1.82
CA THR A 132 8.88 -11.84 0.80
C THR A 132 9.65 -11.18 -0.34
N VAL A 133 10.84 -11.71 -0.66
CA VAL A 133 11.67 -11.24 -1.78
C VAL A 133 11.62 -12.26 -2.91
N LEU A 134 11.10 -11.86 -4.08
CA LEU A 134 10.91 -12.74 -5.23
C LEU A 134 12.13 -12.76 -6.17
N GLY A 135 12.32 -13.86 -6.89
CA GLY A 135 13.36 -14.06 -7.92
C GLY A 135 14.75 -14.40 -7.36
N LEU A 136 15.66 -14.88 -8.21
CA LEU A 136 17.03 -15.25 -7.84
C LEU A 136 17.78 -14.05 -7.24
N LYS A 137 18.55 -14.30 -6.18
CA LYS A 137 19.41 -13.30 -5.52
C LYS A 137 20.83 -13.86 -5.42
N ASN A 138 21.78 -13.11 -5.96
CA ASN A 138 23.20 -13.40 -5.86
C ASN A 138 23.81 -12.47 -4.82
N PHE A 139 24.43 -13.02 -3.78
CA PHE A 139 25.08 -12.27 -2.72
C PHE A 139 26.60 -12.37 -2.92
N SER A 140 27.21 -11.36 -3.57
CA SER A 140 28.64 -11.38 -3.91
C SER A 140 29.56 -11.46 -2.69
N ASP A 141 29.08 -10.93 -1.57
CA ASP A 141 29.86 -10.77 -0.34
C ASP A 141 29.46 -11.81 0.74
N GLY A 142 28.59 -12.77 0.38
CA GLY A 142 28.06 -13.81 1.27
C GLY A 142 26.84 -13.39 2.09
N ILE A 143 26.36 -14.32 2.93
CA ILE A 143 25.17 -14.16 3.77
C ILE A 143 25.54 -14.45 5.24
N GLN A 144 24.94 -13.70 6.17
CA GLN A 144 25.03 -13.98 7.61
C GLN A 144 23.64 -14.11 8.22
N ILE A 145 23.51 -15.03 9.18
CA ILE A 145 22.30 -15.20 10.00
C ILE A 145 22.74 -15.09 11.45
N SER A 146 22.20 -14.09 12.18
CA SER A 146 22.55 -13.81 13.58
C SER A 146 24.05 -13.67 13.83
N GLY A 147 24.80 -13.14 12.85
CA GLY A 147 26.25 -12.94 12.91
C GLY A 147 27.10 -14.14 12.48
N ASP A 148 26.49 -15.31 12.23
CA ASP A 148 27.21 -16.47 11.69
C ASP A 148 27.12 -16.52 10.16
N HIS A 149 28.26 -16.81 9.50
CA HIS A 149 28.34 -16.94 8.06
C HIS A 149 27.62 -18.20 7.57
N VAL A 150 26.78 -18.05 6.56
CA VAL A 150 26.09 -19.16 5.91
C VAL A 150 27.02 -19.73 4.85
N VAL A 151 27.46 -20.99 5.04
CA VAL A 151 28.28 -21.70 4.06
C VAL A 151 27.41 -22.43 3.03
N GLY A 152 27.73 -22.27 1.76
CA GLY A 152 27.08 -23.00 0.67
C GLY A 152 27.45 -24.49 0.65
N GLU A 153 26.64 -25.30 -0.03
CA GLU A 153 26.87 -26.75 -0.22
C GLU A 153 28.22 -27.07 -0.87
N ASN A 154 28.74 -26.14 -1.69
CA ASN A 154 30.03 -26.31 -2.38
C ASN A 154 31.21 -25.66 -1.64
N GLU A 155 30.98 -25.01 -0.49
CA GLU A 155 32.02 -24.33 0.29
C GLU A 155 32.61 -25.26 1.35
N HIS A 156 32.92 -26.49 0.95
CA HIS A 156 33.50 -27.50 1.82
C HIS A 156 34.95 -27.73 1.45
N THR A 157 35.84 -27.62 2.44
CA THR A 157 37.22 -28.06 2.26
C THR A 157 37.34 -29.48 2.77
N ILE A 158 37.72 -30.38 1.86
CA ILE A 158 37.89 -31.81 2.15
C ILE A 158 39.39 -32.11 2.15
N TYR A 159 39.88 -32.60 3.29
CA TYR A 159 41.25 -33.09 3.43
C TYR A 159 41.22 -34.58 3.70
N LYS A 160 41.92 -35.36 2.88
CA LYS A 160 42.03 -36.81 3.04
C LYS A 160 43.46 -37.21 3.37
N LEU A 161 43.62 -37.93 4.47
CA LEU A 161 44.87 -38.56 4.88
C LEU A 161 44.78 -40.07 4.71
N ASP A 162 45.83 -40.67 4.15
CA ASP A 162 46.04 -42.11 4.02
C ASP A 162 47.54 -42.44 4.15
N LYS A 163 47.91 -43.72 3.96
CA LYS A 163 49.32 -44.16 4.09
C LYS A 163 50.30 -43.49 3.11
N SER A 164 49.81 -42.92 2.00
CA SER A 164 50.65 -42.28 0.99
C SER A 164 51.09 -40.87 1.39
N ASN A 165 50.32 -40.20 2.24
CA ASN A 165 50.56 -38.81 2.63
C ASN A 165 50.61 -38.58 4.15
N SER A 166 50.52 -39.66 4.95
CA SER A 166 50.65 -39.61 6.40
C SER A 166 51.81 -40.47 6.88
N ASN A 167 52.75 -39.84 7.59
CA ASN A 167 53.83 -40.55 8.26
C ASN A 167 53.35 -41.42 9.43
N SER A 168 52.12 -41.22 9.90
CA SER A 168 51.55 -41.92 11.05
C SER A 168 50.73 -43.15 10.68
N PHE A 169 50.23 -43.23 9.43
CA PHE A 169 49.31 -44.28 9.03
C PHE A 169 50.06 -45.43 8.34
N ILE A 170 49.75 -46.67 8.73
CA ILE A 170 50.23 -47.87 8.02
C ILE A 170 49.15 -48.42 7.08
N ASP A 171 47.88 -48.18 7.40
CA ASP A 171 46.72 -48.56 6.58
C ASP A 171 45.48 -47.71 6.94
N GLY A 172 44.46 -47.74 6.09
CA GLY A 172 43.21 -47.00 6.28
C GLY A 172 43.26 -45.54 5.80
N TYR A 173 42.27 -44.75 6.20
CA TYR A 173 42.13 -43.33 5.84
C TYR A 173 41.38 -42.52 6.91
N ALA A 174 41.60 -41.20 6.90
CA ALA A 174 40.78 -40.23 7.60
C ALA A 174 40.44 -39.07 6.66
N THR A 175 39.16 -38.75 6.53
CA THR A 175 38.65 -37.62 5.75
C THR A 175 38.11 -36.57 6.71
N PHE A 176 38.63 -35.36 6.62
CA PHE A 176 38.19 -34.19 7.35
C PHE A 176 37.38 -33.31 6.41
N ILE A 177 36.13 -33.05 6.77
CA ILE A 177 35.24 -32.18 6.02
C ILE A 177 34.98 -30.95 6.91
N LYS A 178 35.48 -29.80 6.49
CA LYS A 178 35.31 -28.54 7.22
C LYS A 178 34.05 -27.82 6.74
N HIS A 179 33.14 -27.55 7.66
CA HIS A 179 31.91 -26.78 7.49
C HIS A 179 31.91 -25.61 8.47
N GLY A 180 32.38 -24.43 8.04
CA GLY A 180 32.51 -23.27 8.93
C GLY A 180 33.41 -23.58 10.14
N LYS A 181 32.85 -23.55 11.35
CA LYS A 181 33.53 -23.87 12.64
C LYS A 181 33.48 -25.36 13.01
N ILE A 182 32.73 -26.18 12.28
CA ILE A 182 32.57 -27.61 12.54
C ILE A 182 33.51 -28.40 11.62
N VAL A 183 34.16 -29.41 12.16
CA VAL A 183 34.92 -30.40 11.39
C VAL A 183 34.28 -31.76 11.61
N ILE A 184 33.84 -32.40 10.54
CA ILE A 184 33.36 -33.77 10.54
C ILE A 184 34.53 -34.66 10.12
N VAL A 185 34.81 -35.69 10.92
CA VAL A 185 35.86 -36.66 10.62
C VAL A 185 35.21 -38.00 10.35
N ASN A 186 35.53 -38.60 9.20
CA ASN A 186 35.09 -39.94 8.85
C ASN A 186 36.29 -40.77 8.40
N GLY A 187 36.37 -42.01 8.87
CA GLY A 187 37.38 -42.95 8.41
C GLY A 187 37.70 -44.05 9.40
N THR A 188 38.63 -44.89 9.00
CA THR A 188 39.21 -45.96 9.83
C THR A 188 40.70 -45.95 9.58
N VAL A 189 41.49 -45.81 10.64
CA VAL A 189 42.94 -45.68 10.54
C VAL A 189 43.64 -46.77 11.32
N LYS A 190 44.76 -47.25 10.78
CA LYS A 190 45.71 -48.08 11.49
C LYS A 190 47.02 -47.31 11.63
N PHE A 191 47.45 -47.08 12.86
CA PHE A 191 48.67 -46.34 13.15
C PHE A 191 49.92 -47.23 13.05
N LYS A 192 51.06 -46.66 12.64
CA LYS A 192 52.37 -47.34 12.62
C LYS A 192 52.86 -47.72 14.02
N LYS A 193 52.53 -46.89 15.01
CA LYS A 193 52.92 -47.07 16.41
C LYS A 193 51.77 -46.65 17.31
N ALA A 194 51.46 -47.46 18.30
CA ALA A 194 50.52 -47.12 19.35
C ALA A 194 51.29 -46.45 20.49
N TYR A 195 50.79 -45.31 20.96
CA TYR A 195 51.28 -44.65 22.16
C TYR A 195 50.23 -44.79 23.26
N ALA A 196 50.68 -45.09 24.47
CA ALA A 196 49.79 -45.06 25.63
C ALA A 196 49.34 -43.62 25.89
N PHE A 197 48.12 -43.46 26.39
CA PHE A 197 47.59 -42.15 26.74
C PHE A 197 48.52 -41.43 27.75
N GLY A 198 48.85 -40.17 27.47
CA GLY A 198 49.70 -39.34 28.32
C GLY A 198 51.20 -39.44 28.07
N VAL A 199 51.65 -40.23 27.07
CA VAL A 199 53.06 -40.26 26.66
C VAL A 199 53.35 -39.09 25.70
N PRO A 200 54.33 -38.21 26.00
CA PRO A 200 54.79 -37.19 25.06
C PRO A 200 55.27 -37.83 23.76
N LEU A 201 54.88 -37.26 22.62
CA LEU A 201 55.39 -37.68 21.33
C LEU A 201 56.74 -36.97 21.10
N ASP A 202 57.79 -37.75 20.86
CA ASP A 202 59.05 -37.21 20.33
C ASP A 202 58.83 -37.02 18.83
N ASP A 203 58.82 -35.75 18.37
CA ASP A 203 58.63 -35.37 16.96
C ASP A 203 59.72 -35.95 16.03
#